data_AF-A0A6B1GX26-F1
#
_entry.id   AF-A0A6B1GX26-F1
#
_cell.length_a   1.000
_cell.length_b   1.000
_cell.length_c   1.000
_cell.angle_alpha   90.00
_cell.angle_beta   90.00
_cell.angle_gamma   90.00
#
_symmetry.space_group_name_H-M   'P 1'
#
loop_
_entity.id
_entity.type
_entity.pdbx_description
1 polymer ?
#
loop_
_entity_poly.entity_id
_entity_poly.type
_entity_poly.pdbx_seq_one_letter_code
_entity_poly.pdbx_strand_id
1 'polypeptide(L)'
;MVRRGIDAWALGAAVVLAAITLAAPLVGIAAWQPAAMAGAVAASLLFVTCRVLALESLLERTAGNRRPPLVFLLLPLGVYLALIPWSIRERAPDGDEPWFLLTTHSIAYDFDLDLTNNYRSQDSLAFMPRAIEPQPGDPEASDGTIRSRHGAVLQAVMAPAYRLGGRAGAMVVIAALAALGAWLVLDLTAFSPDARARLAAYAIFSFAAPFLIYSQQIWAEVAAVVLAVAAFRWIDRLTGANGSPTTGTGRAEWSTWVFLALSLAVLPAIKLRLALISVALALILVLRLAPAQRRRGLVVLAAVGVPSALLVLWSNRAVFGTVLGMHSWGELEVYRQPASKLALGLNGLFFDLAYGLVACAPIWLLLFPGAVASFRRNRRLLFEVALIAVPTLLLVASRREWYGGWSPPFRYGLVVLPFLA
;
A
#
# COMPACT_ATOMS: atom_id res chain seq x y z
N MET A 1 31.44 -11.34 -21.80
CA MET A 1 31.13 -12.78 -22.04
C MET A 1 30.92 -13.56 -20.73
N VAL A 2 31.78 -13.41 -19.72
CA VAL A 2 31.70 -14.15 -18.44
C VAL A 2 30.35 -14.04 -17.71
N ARG A 3 29.75 -12.84 -17.60
CA ARG A 3 28.43 -12.65 -16.95
C ARG A 3 27.28 -13.40 -17.64
N ARG A 4 27.24 -13.42 -18.98
CA ARG A 4 26.19 -14.12 -19.75
C ARG A 4 26.29 -15.65 -19.61
N GLY A 5 27.50 -16.18 -19.43
CA GLY A 5 27.71 -17.60 -19.16
C GLY A 5 27.13 -18.00 -17.81
N ILE A 6 27.40 -17.23 -16.76
CA ILE A 6 26.94 -17.50 -15.40
C ILE A 6 25.40 -17.49 -15.31
N ASP A 7 24.73 -16.57 -16.01
CA ASP A 7 23.27 -16.50 -16.05
C ASP A 7 22.63 -17.74 -16.70
N ALA A 8 23.25 -18.29 -17.76
CA ALA A 8 22.78 -19.49 -18.45
C ALA A 8 22.98 -20.75 -17.60
N TRP A 9 24.09 -20.85 -16.87
CA TRP A 9 24.36 -21.96 -15.95
C TRP A 9 23.46 -21.92 -14.71
N ALA A 10 23.19 -20.74 -14.15
CA ALA A 10 22.30 -20.58 -13.01
C ALA A 10 20.84 -20.89 -13.38
N LEU A 11 20.39 -20.44 -14.57
CA LEU A 11 19.06 -20.77 -15.09
C LEU A 11 18.95 -22.26 -15.41
N GLY A 12 19.98 -22.86 -16.03
CA GLY A 12 20.04 -24.30 -16.28
C GLY A 12 19.98 -25.11 -14.98
N ALA A 13 20.73 -24.72 -13.96
CA ALA A 13 20.72 -25.36 -12.65
C ALA A 13 19.36 -25.23 -11.97
N ALA A 14 18.73 -24.05 -11.99
CA ALA A 14 17.41 -23.84 -11.40
C ALA A 14 16.30 -24.63 -12.11
N VAL A 15 16.34 -24.73 -13.45
CA VAL A 15 15.40 -25.52 -14.24
C VAL A 15 15.59 -27.02 -13.99
N VAL A 16 16.83 -27.50 -13.94
CA VAL A 16 17.13 -28.90 -13.63
C VAL A 16 16.70 -29.24 -12.21
N LEU A 17 16.97 -28.37 -11.23
CA LEU A 17 16.52 -28.56 -9.86
C LEU A 17 15.00 -28.58 -9.76
N ALA A 18 14.29 -27.61 -10.36
CA ALA A 18 12.84 -27.58 -10.37
C ALA A 18 12.23 -28.82 -11.05
N ALA A 19 12.83 -29.29 -12.16
CA ALA A 19 12.41 -30.52 -12.82
C ALA A 19 12.62 -31.75 -11.93
N ILE A 20 13.74 -31.82 -11.20
CA ILE A 20 14.00 -32.88 -10.21
C ILE A 20 13.00 -32.82 -9.05
N THR A 21 12.67 -31.63 -8.52
CA THR A 21 11.69 -31.49 -7.44
C THR A 21 10.28 -31.89 -7.87
N LEU A 22 9.89 -31.54 -9.11
CA LEU A 22 8.59 -31.87 -9.67
C LEU A 22 8.48 -33.35 -10.08
N ALA A 23 9.59 -33.97 -10.49
CA ALA A 23 9.66 -35.40 -10.82
C ALA A 23 9.88 -36.31 -9.61
N ALA A 24 10.33 -35.78 -8.47
CA ALA A 24 10.60 -36.54 -7.25
C ALA A 24 9.43 -37.45 -6.77
N PRO A 25 8.14 -37.05 -6.87
CA PRO A 25 7.02 -37.92 -6.52
C PRO A 25 6.84 -39.09 -7.50
N LEU A 26 7.24 -38.92 -8.76
CA LEU A 26 7.08 -39.93 -9.82
C LEU A 26 8.15 -41.03 -9.77
N VAL A 27 9.28 -40.77 -9.12
CA VAL A 27 10.44 -41.69 -9.06
C VAL A 27 10.55 -42.37 -7.68
N GLY A 28 9.61 -42.13 -6.75
CA GLY A 28 9.58 -42.79 -5.44
C GLY A 28 10.76 -42.45 -4.52
N ILE A 29 11.45 -41.33 -4.77
CA ILE A 29 12.62 -40.92 -3.98
C ILE A 29 12.12 -40.20 -2.71
N ALA A 30 11.82 -40.98 -1.68
CA ALA A 30 11.33 -40.51 -0.39
C ALA A 30 12.41 -39.89 0.53
N ALA A 31 13.65 -39.69 0.06
CA ALA A 31 14.73 -39.14 0.87
C ALA A 31 15.47 -38.03 0.11
N TRP A 32 15.20 -36.78 0.50
CA TRP A 32 16.08 -35.69 0.15
C TRP A 32 17.43 -35.91 0.86
N GLN A 33 18.46 -36.31 0.11
CA GLN A 33 19.82 -36.29 0.63
C GLN A 33 20.20 -34.83 0.96
N PRO A 34 20.87 -34.57 2.10
CA PRO A 34 21.31 -33.22 2.49
C PRO A 34 22.07 -32.47 1.38
N ALA A 35 22.77 -33.20 0.50
CA ALA A 35 23.49 -32.67 -0.65
C ALA A 35 22.58 -32.10 -1.75
N ALA A 36 21.42 -32.71 -2.02
CA ALA A 36 20.46 -32.21 -3.00
C ALA A 36 19.76 -30.93 -2.50
N MET A 37 19.44 -30.89 -1.20
CA MET A 37 18.89 -29.69 -0.55
C MET A 37 19.92 -28.56 -0.50
N ALA A 38 21.18 -28.86 -0.15
CA ALA A 38 22.27 -27.90 -0.20
C ALA A 38 22.52 -27.38 -1.62
N GLY A 39 22.46 -28.26 -2.64
CA GLY A 39 22.56 -27.88 -4.04
C GLY A 39 21.40 -26.98 -4.51
N ALA A 40 20.17 -27.30 -4.11
CA ALA A 40 18.99 -26.48 -4.39
C ALA A 40 19.09 -25.08 -3.76
N VAL A 41 19.52 -25.03 -2.49
CA VAL A 41 19.74 -23.77 -1.76
C VAL A 41 20.88 -22.97 -2.40
N ALA A 42 22.02 -23.60 -2.71
CA ALA A 42 23.16 -22.94 -3.34
C ALA A 42 22.81 -22.40 -4.73
N ALA A 43 22.09 -23.17 -5.56
CA ALA A 43 21.62 -22.72 -6.87
C ALA A 43 20.60 -21.60 -6.76
N SER A 44 19.69 -21.67 -5.78
CA SER A 44 18.71 -20.59 -5.51
C SER A 44 19.41 -19.32 -5.04
N LEU A 45 20.39 -19.43 -4.13
CA LEU A 45 21.20 -18.30 -3.65
C LEU A 45 22.06 -17.71 -4.77
N LEU A 46 22.67 -18.54 -5.61
CA LEU A 46 23.43 -18.11 -6.78
C LEU A 46 22.52 -17.42 -7.80
N PHE A 47 21.35 -17.99 -8.10
CA PHE A 47 20.36 -17.38 -8.98
C PHE A 47 19.92 -16.02 -8.41
N VAL A 48 19.52 -15.96 -7.14
CA VAL A 48 19.15 -14.70 -6.47
C VAL A 48 20.30 -13.70 -6.55
N THR A 49 21.54 -14.12 -6.31
CA THR A 49 22.73 -13.25 -6.36
C THR A 49 22.99 -12.73 -7.77
N CYS A 50 22.95 -13.58 -8.79
CA CYS A 50 23.08 -13.17 -10.19
C CYS A 50 21.97 -12.20 -10.60
N ARG A 51 20.73 -12.44 -10.15
CA ARG A 51 19.60 -11.53 -10.42
C ARG A 51 19.76 -10.21 -9.67
N VAL A 52 20.22 -10.21 -8.42
CA VAL A 52 20.52 -8.99 -7.66
C VAL A 52 21.62 -8.18 -8.35
N LEU A 53 22.72 -8.81 -8.78
CA LEU A 53 23.80 -8.14 -9.51
C LEU A 53 23.33 -7.58 -10.86
N ALA A 54 22.44 -8.29 -11.56
CA ALA A 54 21.84 -7.79 -12.79
C ALA A 54 20.93 -6.58 -12.53
N LEU A 55 20.09 -6.63 -11.50
CA LEU A 55 19.21 -5.54 -11.09
C LEU A 55 19.99 -4.32 -10.59
N GLU A 56 21.08 -4.53 -9.85
CA GLU A 56 22.01 -3.48 -9.40
C GLU A 56 22.57 -2.76 -10.63
N SER A 57 23.14 -3.50 -11.57
CA SER A 57 23.70 -2.91 -12.79
C SER A 57 22.66 -2.20 -13.65
N LEU A 58 21.41 -2.68 -13.67
CA LEU A 58 20.32 -2.02 -14.39
C LEU A 58 19.90 -0.71 -13.70
N LEU A 59 19.80 -0.72 -12.38
CA LEU A 59 19.44 0.45 -11.59
C LEU A 59 20.53 1.53 -11.72
N GLU A 60 21.81 1.14 -11.67
CA GLU A 60 22.95 2.03 -11.89
C GLU A 60 22.97 2.62 -13.30
N ARG A 61 22.76 1.81 -14.34
CA ARG A 61 22.69 2.30 -15.74
C ARG A 61 21.56 3.28 -15.97
N THR A 62 20.52 3.20 -15.15
CA THR A 62 19.35 4.07 -15.23
C THR A 62 19.34 5.13 -14.12
N ALA A 63 20.43 5.24 -13.36
CA ALA A 63 20.64 6.31 -12.40
C ALA A 63 20.74 7.63 -13.17
N GLY A 64 19.68 8.45 -13.07
CA GLY A 64 19.50 9.67 -13.86
C GLY A 64 18.21 9.70 -14.67
N ASN A 65 17.59 8.54 -14.94
CA ASN A 65 16.23 8.52 -15.49
C ASN A 65 15.24 9.02 -14.43
N ARG A 66 14.25 9.81 -14.87
CA ARG A 66 13.19 10.35 -14.01
C ARG A 66 12.25 9.28 -13.41
N ARG A 67 12.38 8.01 -13.83
CA ARG A 67 11.53 6.89 -13.42
C ARG A 67 12.36 5.59 -13.43
N PRO A 68 12.21 4.72 -12.41
CA PRO A 68 12.83 3.39 -12.43
C PRO A 68 12.31 2.56 -13.61
N PRO A 69 13.11 1.63 -14.17
CA PRO A 69 12.67 0.73 -15.24
C PRO A 69 11.42 -0.08 -14.88
N LEU A 70 10.57 -0.38 -15.89
CA LEU A 70 9.32 -1.12 -15.69
C LEU A 70 9.53 -2.54 -15.15
N VAL A 71 10.72 -3.13 -15.28
CA VAL A 71 11.00 -4.45 -14.68
C VAL A 71 10.78 -4.45 -13.16
N PHE A 72 11.03 -3.33 -12.49
CA PHE A 72 10.80 -3.19 -11.05
C PHE A 72 9.31 -3.05 -10.68
N LEU A 73 8.42 -2.83 -11.66
CA LEU A 73 6.98 -2.97 -11.49
C LEU A 73 6.55 -4.40 -11.82
N LEU A 74 7.06 -4.96 -12.92
CA LEU A 74 6.65 -6.27 -13.43
C LEU A 74 7.10 -7.43 -12.51
N LEU A 75 8.25 -7.31 -11.84
CA LEU A 75 8.74 -8.33 -10.90
C LEU A 75 7.77 -8.60 -9.74
N PRO A 76 7.41 -7.60 -8.90
CA PRO A 76 6.46 -7.82 -7.82
C PRO A 76 5.08 -8.15 -8.36
N LEU A 77 4.65 -7.54 -9.47
CA LEU A 77 3.38 -7.88 -10.11
C LEU A 77 3.30 -9.38 -10.46
N GLY A 78 4.33 -9.93 -11.09
CA GLY A 78 4.38 -11.35 -11.44
C GLY A 78 4.26 -12.26 -10.21
N VAL A 79 4.97 -11.93 -9.13
CA VAL A 79 4.89 -12.67 -7.86
C VAL A 79 3.49 -12.56 -7.25
N TYR A 80 2.94 -11.36 -7.15
CA TYR A 80 1.62 -11.13 -6.55
C TYR A 80 0.52 -11.83 -7.34
N LEU A 81 0.55 -11.78 -8.68
CA LEU A 81 -0.41 -12.50 -9.52
C LEU A 81 -0.29 -14.02 -9.37
N ALA A 82 0.93 -14.56 -9.32
CA ALA A 82 1.17 -15.98 -9.15
C ALA A 82 0.63 -16.54 -7.82
N LEU A 83 0.57 -15.71 -6.79
CA LEU A 83 0.06 -16.09 -5.48
C LEU A 83 -1.49 -16.03 -5.39
N ILE A 84 -2.19 -15.31 -6.29
CA ILE A 84 -3.65 -15.13 -6.22
C ILE A 84 -4.42 -16.46 -6.18
N PRO A 85 -4.14 -17.45 -7.06
CA PRO A 85 -4.87 -18.72 -7.04
C PRO A 85 -4.70 -19.49 -5.72
N TRP A 86 -3.54 -19.39 -5.08
CA TRP A 86 -3.32 -19.96 -3.76
C TRP A 86 -4.13 -19.23 -2.69
N SER A 87 -4.08 -17.89 -2.66
CA SER A 87 -4.85 -17.07 -1.70
C SER A 87 -6.36 -17.29 -1.81
N ILE A 88 -6.90 -17.43 -3.02
CA ILE A 88 -8.34 -17.71 -3.21
C ILE A 88 -8.73 -19.07 -2.60
N ARG A 89 -7.89 -20.10 -2.77
CA ARG A 89 -8.15 -21.46 -2.27
C ARG A 89 -8.03 -21.56 -0.76
N GLU A 90 -6.97 -21.00 -0.20
CA GLU A 90 -6.63 -21.16 1.22
C GLU A 90 -7.33 -20.15 2.12
N ARG A 91 -7.84 -19.05 1.57
CA ARG A 91 -8.41 -17.97 2.37
C ARG A 91 -9.74 -17.47 1.81
N ALA A 92 -10.81 -17.68 2.55
CA ALA A 92 -12.05 -16.96 2.34
C ALA A 92 -11.86 -15.46 2.67
N PRO A 93 -12.57 -14.53 2.01
CA PRO A 93 -12.58 -13.14 2.44
C PRO A 93 -13.00 -13.02 3.90
N ASP A 94 -12.34 -12.14 4.66
CA ASP A 94 -12.57 -11.98 6.10
C ASP A 94 -12.38 -10.52 6.51
N GLY A 95 -12.77 -10.17 7.74
CA GLY A 95 -12.77 -8.78 8.19
C GLY A 95 -13.70 -7.91 7.35
N ASP A 96 -13.26 -6.72 6.95
CA ASP A 96 -14.08 -5.81 6.13
C ASP A 96 -14.17 -6.25 4.65
N GLU A 97 -13.38 -7.24 4.23
CA GLU A 97 -13.23 -7.64 2.83
C GLU A 97 -14.51 -8.15 2.16
N PRO A 98 -15.35 -8.98 2.80
CA PRO A 98 -16.62 -9.41 2.22
C PRO A 98 -17.54 -8.23 1.87
N TRP A 99 -17.56 -7.19 2.70
CA TRP A 99 -18.38 -5.99 2.47
C TRP A 99 -17.80 -5.09 1.38
N PHE A 100 -16.47 -5.01 1.25
CA PHE A 100 -15.85 -4.36 0.08
C PHE A 100 -16.22 -5.07 -1.22
N LEU A 101 -16.20 -6.40 -1.22
CA LEU A 101 -16.58 -7.22 -2.37
C LEU A 101 -18.07 -7.11 -2.70
N LEU A 102 -18.96 -7.10 -1.70
CA LEU A 102 -20.40 -6.93 -1.91
C LEU A 102 -20.71 -5.55 -2.49
N THR A 103 -20.08 -4.49 -1.97
CA THR A 103 -20.22 -3.14 -2.53
C THR A 103 -19.64 -3.06 -3.95
N THR A 104 -18.54 -3.76 -4.23
CA THR A 104 -17.98 -3.87 -5.58
C THR A 104 -18.93 -4.61 -6.53
N HIS A 105 -19.64 -5.62 -6.02
CA HIS A 105 -20.65 -6.37 -6.77
C HIS A 105 -21.81 -5.47 -7.17
N SER A 106 -22.42 -4.78 -6.21
CA SER A 106 -23.49 -3.80 -6.47
C SER A 106 -23.07 -2.76 -7.52
N ILE A 107 -21.89 -2.14 -7.40
CA ILE A 107 -21.41 -1.18 -8.41
C ILE A 107 -21.24 -1.83 -9.80
N ALA A 108 -20.75 -3.08 -9.86
CA ALA A 108 -20.44 -3.76 -11.10
C ALA A 108 -21.67 -4.32 -11.84
N TYR A 109 -22.73 -4.67 -11.12
CA TYR A 109 -23.92 -5.34 -11.65
C TYR A 109 -25.16 -4.43 -11.61
N ASP A 110 -25.33 -3.68 -10.53
CA ASP A 110 -26.52 -2.87 -10.24
C ASP A 110 -26.28 -1.36 -10.50
N PHE A 111 -25.02 -0.93 -10.60
CA PHE A 111 -24.59 0.45 -10.83
C PHE A 111 -25.03 1.45 -9.74
N ASP A 112 -25.22 0.97 -8.51
CA ASP A 112 -25.56 1.79 -7.37
C ASP A 112 -24.69 1.45 -6.13
N LEU A 113 -25.11 1.95 -4.97
CA LEU A 113 -24.49 1.69 -3.66
C LEU A 113 -25.51 1.13 -2.66
N ASP A 114 -26.70 0.74 -3.14
CA ASP A 114 -27.73 0.11 -2.33
C ASP A 114 -27.42 -1.39 -2.24
N LEU A 115 -27.23 -1.89 -1.02
CA LEU A 115 -26.91 -3.30 -0.78
C LEU A 115 -28.15 -4.11 -0.41
N THR A 116 -29.32 -3.49 -0.35
CA THR A 116 -30.55 -4.11 0.15
C THR A 116 -30.97 -5.31 -0.70
N ASN A 117 -30.92 -5.18 -2.03
CA ASN A 117 -31.15 -6.29 -2.96
C ASN A 117 -30.05 -7.37 -2.81
N ASN A 118 -28.79 -6.99 -2.65
CA ASN A 118 -27.70 -7.96 -2.58
C ASN A 118 -27.75 -8.82 -1.31
N TYR A 119 -28.19 -8.25 -0.18
CA TYR A 119 -28.45 -9.03 1.04
C TYR A 119 -29.62 -10.00 0.86
N ARG A 120 -30.70 -9.57 0.20
CA ARG A 120 -31.87 -10.43 -0.09
C ARG A 120 -31.54 -11.56 -1.06
N SER A 121 -30.79 -11.26 -2.11
CA SER A 121 -30.35 -12.21 -3.14
C SER A 121 -29.17 -13.09 -2.69
N GLN A 122 -28.56 -12.77 -1.55
CA GLN A 122 -27.38 -13.46 -1.01
C GLN A 122 -26.18 -13.44 -1.98
N ASP A 123 -25.97 -12.35 -2.73
CA ASP A 123 -24.94 -12.24 -3.77
C ASP A 123 -23.51 -12.46 -3.23
N SER A 124 -23.32 -12.31 -1.91
CA SER A 124 -22.09 -12.70 -1.22
C SER A 124 -21.67 -14.15 -1.46
N LEU A 125 -22.58 -15.07 -1.78
CA LEU A 125 -22.28 -16.47 -2.11
C LEU A 125 -21.41 -16.61 -3.37
N ALA A 126 -21.33 -15.58 -4.21
CA ALA A 126 -20.43 -15.56 -5.36
C ALA A 126 -18.94 -15.51 -4.97
N PHE A 127 -18.61 -15.11 -3.74
CA PHE A 127 -17.23 -14.98 -3.26
C PHE A 127 -16.99 -15.41 -1.81
N MET A 128 -18.04 -15.78 -1.09
CA MET A 128 -18.02 -16.31 0.28
C MET A 128 -18.70 -17.69 0.31
N PRO A 129 -18.30 -18.59 1.24
CA PRO A 129 -19.01 -19.84 1.46
C PRO A 129 -20.35 -19.67 2.22
N ARG A 130 -20.67 -18.45 2.64
CA ARG A 130 -21.85 -18.11 3.44
C ARG A 130 -22.45 -16.79 3.00
N ALA A 131 -23.76 -16.65 3.18
CA ALA A 131 -24.41 -15.35 3.07
C ALA A 131 -23.93 -14.42 4.19
N ILE A 132 -23.68 -13.17 3.87
CA ILE A 132 -23.32 -12.13 4.84
C ILE A 132 -24.51 -11.21 5.09
N GLU A 133 -24.57 -10.64 6.29
CA GLU A 133 -25.56 -9.67 6.72
C GLU A 133 -24.95 -8.25 6.76
N PRO A 134 -25.78 -7.20 6.86
CA PRO A 134 -25.31 -5.84 7.10
C PRO A 134 -24.31 -5.75 8.26
N GLN A 135 -23.22 -5.01 8.06
CA GLN A 135 -22.21 -4.86 9.10
C GLN A 135 -22.74 -3.94 10.21
N PRO A 136 -22.41 -4.16 11.50
CA PRO A 136 -22.73 -3.20 12.54
C PRO A 136 -22.18 -1.80 12.22
N GLY A 137 -23.08 -0.82 12.20
CA GLY A 137 -22.80 0.58 11.84
C GLY A 137 -22.96 0.90 10.36
N ASP A 138 -23.41 -0.04 9.52
CA ASP A 138 -23.89 0.26 8.18
C ASP A 138 -25.11 1.20 8.27
N PRO A 139 -25.11 2.32 7.53
CA PRO A 139 -26.22 3.27 7.55
C PRO A 139 -27.43 2.70 6.82
N GLU A 140 -28.57 2.77 7.49
CA GLU A 140 -29.90 2.48 6.93
C GLU A 140 -30.65 3.80 6.75
N ALA A 141 -31.06 4.07 5.51
CA ALA A 141 -31.84 5.26 5.19
C ALA A 141 -33.32 5.06 5.57
N SER A 142 -34.06 6.16 5.68
CA SER A 142 -35.48 6.14 6.07
C SER A 142 -36.39 5.37 5.09
N ASP A 143 -35.94 5.17 3.86
CA ASP A 143 -36.63 4.38 2.82
C ASP A 143 -36.29 2.88 2.87
N GLY A 144 -35.48 2.45 3.85
CA GLY A 144 -35.02 1.07 4.02
C GLY A 144 -33.78 0.71 3.20
N THR A 145 -33.16 1.67 2.50
CA THR A 145 -31.91 1.46 1.76
C THR A 145 -30.75 1.23 2.72
N ILE A 146 -30.05 0.11 2.57
CA ILE A 146 -28.84 -0.22 3.34
C ILE A 146 -27.61 0.12 2.50
N ARG A 147 -26.70 0.95 3.03
CA ARG A 147 -25.41 1.25 2.39
C ARG A 147 -24.25 0.74 3.23
N SER A 148 -23.09 0.52 2.62
CA SER A 148 -21.89 0.18 3.37
C SER A 148 -21.40 1.36 4.20
N ARG A 149 -20.93 1.09 5.43
CA ARG A 149 -20.20 2.07 6.24
C ARG A 149 -18.83 2.45 5.66
N HIS A 150 -18.33 1.66 4.71
CA HIS A 150 -17.03 1.88 4.08
C HIS A 150 -17.17 2.78 2.86
N GLY A 151 -16.17 3.64 2.62
CA GLY A 151 -16.13 4.45 1.40
C GLY A 151 -16.09 3.57 0.14
N ALA A 152 -16.69 4.04 -0.95
CA ALA A 152 -16.89 3.26 -2.18
C ALA A 152 -15.79 3.46 -3.26
N VAL A 153 -14.80 4.32 -2.99
CA VAL A 153 -13.80 4.72 -4.00
C VAL A 153 -12.99 3.53 -4.51
N LEU A 154 -12.49 2.66 -3.61
CA LEU A 154 -11.71 1.49 -4.01
C LEU A 154 -12.58 0.49 -4.78
N GLN A 155 -13.82 0.31 -4.34
CA GLN A 155 -14.82 -0.62 -4.87
C GLN A 155 -15.18 -0.21 -6.31
N ALA A 156 -15.39 1.09 -6.55
CA ALA A 156 -15.59 1.61 -7.90
C ALA A 156 -14.38 1.35 -8.83
N VAL A 157 -13.15 1.47 -8.31
CA VAL A 157 -11.93 1.15 -9.09
C VAL A 157 -11.84 -0.35 -9.41
N MET A 158 -12.29 -1.22 -8.50
CA MET A 158 -12.26 -2.67 -8.70
C MET A 158 -13.42 -3.19 -9.54
N ALA A 159 -14.55 -2.50 -9.58
CA ALA A 159 -15.80 -2.96 -10.20
C ALA A 159 -15.64 -3.48 -11.65
N PRO A 160 -14.89 -2.80 -12.55
CA PRO A 160 -14.70 -3.30 -13.92
C PRO A 160 -13.98 -4.66 -13.96
N ALA A 161 -12.91 -4.82 -13.18
CA ALA A 161 -12.18 -6.09 -13.14
C ALA A 161 -12.96 -7.17 -12.41
N TYR A 162 -13.71 -6.80 -11.36
CA TYR A 162 -14.62 -7.69 -10.66
C TYR A 162 -15.73 -8.20 -11.59
N ARG A 163 -16.25 -7.36 -12.49
CA ARG A 163 -17.25 -7.78 -13.48
C ARG A 163 -16.73 -8.88 -14.41
N LEU A 164 -15.43 -8.84 -14.74
CA LEU A 164 -14.78 -9.78 -15.65
C LEU A 164 -14.30 -11.07 -14.97
N GLY A 165 -13.87 -11.00 -13.71
CA GLY A 165 -13.21 -12.12 -13.02
C GLY A 165 -13.64 -12.36 -11.58
N GLY A 166 -14.76 -11.77 -11.14
CA GLY A 166 -15.25 -11.83 -9.76
C GLY A 166 -14.19 -11.38 -8.75
N ARG A 167 -14.11 -12.10 -7.63
CA ARG A 167 -13.10 -11.87 -6.58
C ARG A 167 -11.67 -11.85 -7.13
N ALA A 168 -11.33 -12.74 -8.06
CA ALA A 168 -10.00 -12.80 -8.64
C ALA A 168 -9.66 -11.53 -9.42
N GLY A 169 -10.62 -11.00 -10.19
CA GLY A 169 -10.48 -9.72 -10.90
C GLY A 169 -10.21 -8.54 -9.97
N ALA A 170 -10.93 -8.46 -8.84
CA ALA A 170 -10.66 -7.44 -7.81
C ALA A 170 -9.26 -7.60 -7.19
N MET A 171 -8.82 -8.82 -6.90
CA MET A 171 -7.48 -9.09 -6.39
C MET A 171 -6.38 -8.73 -7.40
N VAL A 172 -6.60 -8.89 -8.71
CA VAL A 172 -5.66 -8.45 -9.75
C VAL A 172 -5.45 -6.93 -9.70
N VAL A 173 -6.52 -6.15 -9.48
CA VAL A 173 -6.42 -4.69 -9.31
C VAL A 173 -5.59 -4.34 -8.08
N ILE A 174 -5.81 -5.02 -6.95
CA ILE A 174 -5.01 -4.83 -5.73
C ILE A 174 -3.55 -5.19 -5.95
N ALA A 175 -3.26 -6.32 -6.60
CA ALA A 175 -1.89 -6.73 -6.93
C ALA A 175 -1.19 -5.70 -7.83
N ALA A 176 -1.91 -5.15 -8.82
CA ALA A 176 -1.40 -4.09 -9.69
C ALA A 176 -1.10 -2.80 -8.91
N LEU A 177 -2.00 -2.39 -8.00
CA LEU A 177 -1.77 -1.23 -7.13
C LEU A 177 -0.61 -1.47 -6.17
N ALA A 178 -0.48 -2.66 -5.59
CA ALA A 178 0.65 -3.00 -4.72
C ALA A 178 1.98 -2.98 -5.48
N ALA A 179 2.03 -3.52 -6.70
CA ALA A 179 3.21 -3.50 -7.55
C ALA A 179 3.58 -2.07 -7.99
N LEU A 180 2.58 -1.23 -8.28
CA LEU A 180 2.76 0.19 -8.54
C LEU A 180 3.33 0.91 -7.29
N GLY A 181 2.82 0.59 -6.10
CA GLY A 181 3.33 1.09 -4.83
C GLY A 181 4.82 0.75 -4.66
N ALA A 182 5.18 -0.53 -4.80
CA ALA A 182 6.56 -1.00 -4.75
C ALA A 182 7.48 -0.28 -5.75
N TRP A 183 7.03 -0.12 -7.00
CA TRP A 183 7.78 0.61 -8.03
C TRP A 183 8.00 2.08 -7.67
N LEU A 184 7.01 2.73 -7.06
CA LEU A 184 7.13 4.11 -6.62
C LEU A 184 8.07 4.25 -5.40
N VAL A 185 8.13 3.28 -4.49
CA VAL A 185 9.08 3.26 -3.37
C VAL A 185 10.53 3.24 -3.86
N LEU A 186 10.83 2.51 -4.93
CA LEU A 186 12.18 2.51 -5.50
C LEU A 186 12.62 3.91 -5.97
N ASP A 187 11.68 4.76 -6.39
CA ASP A 187 11.93 6.16 -6.71
C ASP A 187 12.17 6.99 -5.44
N LEU A 188 11.44 6.74 -4.35
CA LEU A 188 11.67 7.41 -3.05
C LEU A 188 13.09 7.18 -2.53
N THR A 189 13.66 5.99 -2.73
CA THR A 189 15.02 5.66 -2.28
C THR A 189 16.13 6.34 -3.09
N ALA A 190 15.79 7.14 -4.13
CA ALA A 190 16.76 7.78 -5.01
C ALA A 190 17.69 8.80 -4.32
N PHE A 191 17.39 9.22 -3.08
CA PHE A 191 18.30 10.03 -2.28
C PHE A 191 19.57 9.28 -1.86
N SER A 192 19.54 7.94 -1.86
CA SER A 192 20.71 7.12 -1.53
C SER A 192 21.55 6.88 -2.80
N PRO A 193 22.87 7.15 -2.78
CA PRO A 193 23.73 6.81 -3.91
C PRO A 193 24.00 5.31 -4.03
N ASP A 194 23.76 4.54 -2.97
CA ASP A 194 24.03 3.09 -2.92
C ASP A 194 22.87 2.31 -3.56
N ALA A 195 23.10 1.76 -4.76
CA ALA A 195 22.13 0.96 -5.49
C ALA A 195 21.70 -0.30 -4.73
N ARG A 196 22.59 -0.92 -3.93
CA ARG A 196 22.27 -2.13 -3.15
C ARG A 196 21.34 -1.81 -2.01
N ALA A 197 21.59 -0.71 -1.30
CA ALA A 197 20.70 -0.25 -0.23
C ALA A 197 19.30 0.05 -0.77
N ARG A 198 19.20 0.69 -1.94
CA ARG A 198 17.92 0.95 -2.63
C ARG A 198 17.19 -0.33 -3.01
N LEU A 199 17.90 -1.29 -3.59
CA LEU A 199 17.34 -2.59 -3.95
C LEU A 199 16.91 -3.40 -2.72
N ALA A 200 17.66 -3.32 -1.62
CA ALA A 200 17.30 -3.96 -0.36
C ALA A 200 16.01 -3.36 0.22
N ALA A 201 15.91 -2.03 0.30
CA ALA A 201 14.70 -1.35 0.75
C ALA A 201 13.49 -1.70 -0.12
N TYR A 202 13.66 -1.65 -1.46
CA TYR A 202 12.64 -2.08 -2.41
C TYR A 202 12.23 -3.55 -2.22
N ALA A 203 13.19 -4.47 -2.05
CA ALA A 203 12.90 -5.88 -1.89
C ALA A 203 12.20 -6.17 -0.55
N ILE A 204 12.65 -5.55 0.54
CA ILE A 204 12.00 -5.66 1.86
C ILE A 204 10.57 -5.16 1.77
N PHE A 205 10.36 -3.96 1.22
CA PHE A 205 9.02 -3.40 1.09
C PHE A 205 8.11 -4.25 0.19
N SER A 206 8.62 -4.79 -0.92
CA SER A 206 7.81 -5.54 -1.89
C SER A 206 7.51 -6.97 -1.44
N PHE A 207 8.49 -7.66 -0.85
CA PHE A 207 8.42 -9.10 -0.65
C PHE A 207 8.36 -9.52 0.82
N ALA A 208 8.55 -8.60 1.77
CA ALA A 208 8.30 -8.90 3.18
C ALA A 208 6.84 -8.63 3.56
N ALA A 209 6.39 -9.35 4.59
CA ALA A 209 5.16 -8.98 5.27
C ALA A 209 5.34 -7.62 5.99
N PRO A 210 4.29 -6.81 6.14
CA PRO A 210 2.90 -7.12 5.78
C PRO A 210 2.54 -6.81 4.32
N PHE A 211 3.33 -6.01 3.59
CA PHE A 211 2.94 -5.51 2.27
C PHE A 211 2.71 -6.63 1.24
N LEU A 212 3.52 -7.70 1.28
CA LEU A 212 3.28 -8.90 0.47
C LEU A 212 1.89 -9.52 0.74
N ILE A 213 1.46 -9.57 2.00
CA ILE A 213 0.13 -10.10 2.37
C ILE A 213 -0.97 -9.18 1.80
N TYR A 214 -0.78 -7.86 1.91
CA TYR A 214 -1.72 -6.88 1.37
C TYR A 214 -1.83 -6.90 -0.15
N SER A 215 -0.81 -7.36 -0.88
CA SER A 215 -0.89 -7.53 -2.35
C SER A 215 -1.95 -8.54 -2.79
N GLN A 216 -2.46 -9.35 -1.85
CA GLN A 216 -3.33 -10.49 -2.08
C GLN A 216 -4.69 -10.36 -1.36
N GLN A 217 -4.93 -9.23 -0.69
CA GLN A 217 -6.13 -9.02 0.12
C GLN A 217 -6.72 -7.66 -0.18
N ILE A 218 -8.05 -7.58 -0.29
CA ILE A 218 -8.71 -6.36 -0.71
C ILE A 218 -8.78 -5.37 0.46
N TRP A 219 -7.83 -4.44 0.47
CA TRP A 219 -7.73 -3.39 1.49
C TRP A 219 -7.45 -2.03 0.85
N ALA A 220 -8.19 -1.03 1.30
CA ALA A 220 -8.06 0.37 0.89
C ALA A 220 -6.66 0.96 1.12
N GLU A 221 -5.95 0.42 2.10
CA GLU A 221 -4.60 0.83 2.49
C GLU A 221 -3.59 0.70 1.33
N VAL A 222 -3.75 -0.27 0.43
CA VAL A 222 -2.86 -0.44 -0.74
C VAL A 222 -3.01 0.72 -1.72
N ALA A 223 -4.25 1.13 -2.02
CA ALA A 223 -4.50 2.30 -2.86
C ALA A 223 -3.99 3.59 -2.19
N ALA A 224 -4.15 3.70 -0.86
CA ALA A 224 -3.65 4.83 -0.10
C ALA A 224 -2.12 4.93 -0.14
N VAL A 225 -1.38 3.81 -0.10
CA VAL A 225 0.08 3.77 -0.29
C VAL A 225 0.47 4.41 -1.63
N VAL A 226 -0.18 3.99 -2.72
CA VAL A 226 0.11 4.52 -4.06
C VAL A 226 -0.11 6.03 -4.12
N LEU A 227 -1.24 6.51 -3.60
CA LEU A 227 -1.58 7.94 -3.62
C LEU A 227 -0.64 8.77 -2.74
N ALA A 228 -0.30 8.28 -1.54
CA ALA A 228 0.59 8.98 -0.62
C ALA A 228 2.01 9.11 -1.19
N VAL A 229 2.56 8.01 -1.73
CA VAL A 229 3.89 8.02 -2.35
C VAL A 229 3.89 8.86 -3.62
N ALA A 230 2.86 8.74 -4.47
CA ALA A 230 2.75 9.56 -5.67
C ALA A 230 2.70 11.06 -5.32
N ALA A 231 1.89 11.45 -4.33
CA ALA A 231 1.80 12.82 -3.85
C ALA A 231 3.15 13.34 -3.37
N PHE A 232 3.87 12.59 -2.51
CA PHE A 232 5.21 12.98 -2.06
C PHE A 232 6.18 13.21 -3.23
N ARG A 233 6.13 12.32 -4.23
CA ARG A 233 6.96 12.43 -5.43
C ARG A 233 6.62 13.63 -6.31
N TRP A 234 5.35 14.02 -6.38
CA TRP A 234 4.94 15.26 -7.05
C TRP A 234 5.42 16.50 -6.27
N ILE A 235 5.42 16.45 -4.94
CA ILE A 235 6.00 17.49 -4.08
C ILE A 235 7.50 17.63 -4.35
N ASP A 236 8.25 16.53 -4.40
CA ASP A 236 9.68 16.54 -4.74
C ASP A 236 9.95 17.22 -6.09
N ARG A 237 9.10 16.94 -7.10
CA ARG A 237 9.20 17.52 -8.44
C ARG A 237 8.90 19.01 -8.48
N LEU A 238 7.89 19.47 -7.75
CA LEU A 238 7.51 20.89 -7.69
C LEU A 238 8.52 21.72 -6.88
N THR A 239 9.17 21.11 -5.90
CA THR A 239 10.05 21.82 -4.95
C THR A 239 11.53 21.72 -5.29
N GLY A 240 11.89 20.99 -6.35
CA GLY A 240 13.22 21.00 -6.93
C GLY A 240 14.32 20.37 -6.06
N ALA A 241 13.97 19.50 -5.12
CA ALA A 241 14.91 18.94 -4.14
C ALA A 241 16.10 18.16 -4.75
N ASN A 242 16.01 17.74 -6.02
CA ASN A 242 17.05 17.03 -6.76
C ASN A 242 17.77 17.86 -7.85
N GLY A 243 17.74 19.20 -7.79
CA GLY A 243 18.55 20.06 -8.69
C GLY A 243 18.17 20.03 -10.17
N SER A 244 17.07 19.37 -10.55
CA SER A 244 16.52 19.42 -11.91
C SER A 244 15.86 20.79 -12.12
N PRO A 245 16.28 21.58 -13.12
CA PRO A 245 15.59 22.80 -13.48
C PRO A 245 14.12 22.47 -13.78
N THR A 246 13.21 23.28 -13.25
CA THR A 246 11.82 23.40 -13.72
C THR A 246 11.81 24.05 -15.11
N THR A 247 12.43 23.41 -16.09
CA THR A 247 12.28 23.73 -17.53
C THR A 247 11.12 22.93 -18.13
N GLY A 248 10.07 22.71 -17.33
CA GLY A 248 8.81 22.18 -17.84
C GLY A 248 8.02 23.31 -18.46
N THR A 249 7.52 23.11 -19.68
CA THR A 249 6.43 23.93 -20.24
C THR A 249 5.32 24.07 -19.19
N GLY A 250 4.66 25.24 -19.10
CA GLY A 250 3.67 25.51 -18.04
C GLY A 250 2.56 24.45 -17.92
N ARG A 251 2.31 23.69 -19.00
CA ARG A 251 1.38 22.55 -19.04
C ARG A 251 1.83 21.34 -18.20
N ALA A 252 3.12 21.02 -18.21
CA ALA A 252 3.68 19.90 -17.44
C ALA A 252 3.66 20.20 -15.93
N GLU A 253 3.95 21.45 -15.56
CA GLU A 253 3.84 21.92 -14.19
C GLU A 253 2.38 21.88 -13.71
N TRP A 254 1.43 22.40 -14.52
CA TRP A 254 0.00 22.34 -14.22
C TRP A 254 -0.49 20.91 -13.98
N SER A 255 -0.11 19.96 -14.85
CA SER A 255 -0.50 18.56 -14.67
C SER A 255 0.01 17.98 -13.35
N THR A 256 1.21 18.38 -12.91
CA THR A 256 1.79 17.93 -11.63
C THR A 256 0.98 18.46 -10.44
N TRP A 257 0.61 19.74 -10.49
CA TRP A 257 -0.27 20.36 -9.51
C TRP A 257 -1.64 19.67 -9.42
N VAL A 258 -2.25 19.37 -10.56
CA VAL A 258 -3.55 18.66 -10.62
C VAL A 258 -3.43 17.25 -10.05
N PHE A 259 -2.41 16.47 -10.44
CA PHE A 259 -2.22 15.12 -9.91
C PHE A 259 -1.91 15.10 -8.41
N LEU A 260 -1.13 16.06 -7.92
CA LEU A 260 -0.90 16.23 -6.49
C LEU A 260 -2.21 16.51 -5.76
N ALA A 261 -2.96 17.50 -6.23
CA ALA A 261 -4.19 17.92 -5.60
C ALA A 261 -5.25 16.80 -5.60
N LEU A 262 -5.37 16.06 -6.71
CA LEU A 262 -6.22 14.87 -6.79
C LEU A 262 -5.78 13.77 -5.82
N SER A 263 -4.47 13.51 -5.71
CA SER A 263 -3.96 12.49 -4.77
C SER A 263 -4.30 12.84 -3.32
N LEU A 264 -4.14 14.12 -2.94
CA LEU A 264 -4.48 14.62 -1.60
C LEU A 264 -5.99 14.60 -1.33
N ALA A 265 -6.82 14.84 -2.36
CA ALA A 265 -8.26 14.83 -2.28
C ALA A 265 -8.87 13.42 -2.18
N VAL A 266 -8.31 12.45 -2.91
CA VAL A 266 -8.84 11.07 -2.95
C VAL A 266 -8.54 10.29 -1.67
N LEU A 267 -7.40 10.56 -1.01
CA LEU A 267 -7.04 9.92 0.26
C LEU A 267 -8.18 9.96 1.32
N PRO A 268 -8.71 11.13 1.74
CA PRO A 268 -9.79 11.20 2.71
C PRO A 268 -11.12 10.62 2.18
N ALA A 269 -11.33 10.60 0.86
CA ALA A 269 -12.50 9.97 0.25
C ALA A 269 -12.46 8.43 0.30
N ILE A 270 -11.25 7.84 0.30
CA ILE A 270 -11.06 6.41 0.53
C ILE A 270 -11.39 6.05 1.98
N LYS A 271 -10.75 6.73 2.94
CA LYS A 271 -11.02 6.61 4.38
C LYS A 271 -10.73 7.94 5.05
N LEU A 272 -11.66 8.43 5.88
CA LEU A 272 -11.56 9.77 6.50
C LEU A 272 -10.24 10.00 7.24
N ARG A 273 -9.74 8.99 7.97
CA ARG A 273 -8.45 9.07 8.70
C ARG A 273 -7.23 9.39 7.82
N LEU A 274 -7.28 9.08 6.53
CA LEU A 274 -6.19 9.37 5.60
C LEU A 274 -6.09 10.89 5.31
N ALA A 275 -7.05 11.69 5.77
CA ALA A 275 -6.94 13.14 5.83
C ALA A 275 -5.67 13.58 6.57
N LEU A 276 -5.23 12.86 7.62
CA LEU A 276 -3.98 13.20 8.33
C LEU A 276 -2.77 13.13 7.41
N ILE A 277 -2.72 12.14 6.52
CA ILE A 277 -1.63 11.98 5.55
C ILE A 277 -1.71 13.10 4.50
N SER A 278 -2.90 13.43 4.03
CA SER A 278 -3.09 14.57 3.11
C SER A 278 -2.64 15.90 3.72
N VAL A 279 -2.98 16.15 4.99
CA VAL A 279 -2.57 17.35 5.72
C VAL A 279 -1.05 17.38 5.91
N ALA A 280 -0.44 16.26 6.31
CA ALA A 280 1.01 16.17 6.47
C ALA A 280 1.74 16.44 5.15
N LEU A 281 1.30 15.85 4.04
CA LEU A 281 1.88 16.07 2.71
C LEU A 281 1.68 17.51 2.21
N ALA A 282 0.50 18.10 2.44
CA ALA A 282 0.24 19.50 2.11
C ALA A 282 1.15 20.44 2.93
N LEU A 283 1.37 20.13 4.21
CA LEU A 283 2.29 20.89 5.06
C LEU A 283 3.73 20.76 4.57
N ILE A 284 4.19 19.55 4.23
CA ILE A 284 5.51 19.33 3.60
C ILE A 284 5.64 20.21 2.36
N LEU A 285 4.65 20.18 1.44
CA LEU A 285 4.66 21.03 0.27
C LEU A 285 4.85 22.51 0.62
N VAL A 286 4.05 23.06 1.53
CA VAL A 286 4.13 24.48 1.93
C VAL A 286 5.49 24.81 2.57
N LEU A 287 6.04 23.92 3.40
CA LEU A 287 7.35 24.08 4.02
C LEU A 287 8.49 24.05 3.00
N ARG A 288 8.33 23.26 1.93
CA ARG A 288 9.33 23.12 0.86
C ARG A 288 9.24 24.21 -0.22
N LEU A 289 8.08 24.82 -0.43
CA LEU A 289 7.90 25.86 -1.45
C LEU A 289 8.60 27.18 -1.09
N ALA A 290 9.24 27.78 -2.09
CA ALA A 290 9.76 29.13 -2.01
C ALA A 290 8.61 30.14 -1.76
N PRO A 291 8.85 31.24 -1.01
CA PRO A 291 7.80 32.23 -0.68
C PRO A 291 7.00 32.72 -1.89
N ALA A 292 7.66 32.95 -3.03
CA ALA A 292 7.02 33.40 -4.27
C ALA A 292 6.03 32.38 -4.88
N GLN A 293 6.24 31.08 -4.62
CA GLN A 293 5.41 30.00 -5.13
C GLN A 293 4.31 29.58 -4.15
N ARG A 294 4.42 29.93 -2.86
CA ARG A 294 3.45 29.55 -1.82
C ARG A 294 2.03 30.00 -2.14
N ARG A 295 1.84 31.24 -2.61
CA ARG A 295 0.51 31.74 -2.96
C ARG A 295 -0.15 30.88 -4.03
N ARG A 296 0.58 30.53 -5.10
CA ARG A 296 0.07 29.66 -6.17
C ARG A 296 -0.26 28.27 -5.65
N GLY A 297 0.65 27.66 -4.88
CA GLY A 297 0.44 26.34 -4.30
C GLY A 297 -0.78 26.29 -3.36
N LEU A 298 -0.94 27.30 -2.49
CA LEU A 298 -2.10 27.42 -1.61
C LEU A 298 -3.40 27.62 -2.39
N VAL A 299 -3.38 28.41 -3.47
CA VAL A 299 -4.57 28.60 -4.32
C VAL A 299 -4.98 27.29 -4.98
N VAL A 300 -4.04 26.52 -5.54
CA VAL A 300 -4.37 25.23 -6.17
C VAL A 300 -4.86 24.22 -5.14
N LEU A 301 -4.16 24.11 -4.00
CA LEU A 301 -4.59 23.24 -2.90
C LEU A 301 -5.96 23.64 -2.37
N ALA A 302 -6.28 24.93 -2.27
CA ALA A 302 -7.60 25.39 -1.88
C ALA A 302 -8.64 25.08 -2.96
N ALA A 303 -8.34 25.36 -4.22
CA ALA A 303 -9.26 25.18 -5.34
C ALA A 303 -9.69 23.72 -5.57
N VAL A 304 -8.84 22.75 -5.23
CA VAL A 304 -9.17 21.32 -5.35
C VAL A 304 -9.48 20.70 -4.00
N GLY A 305 -8.69 21.01 -2.98
CA GLY A 305 -8.78 20.42 -1.65
C GLY A 305 -10.04 20.86 -0.90
N VAL A 306 -10.45 22.14 -0.98
CA VAL A 306 -11.66 22.61 -0.30
C VAL A 306 -12.91 21.96 -0.91
N PRO A 307 -13.15 22.00 -2.23
CA PRO A 307 -14.31 21.31 -2.80
C PRO A 307 -14.31 19.81 -2.53
N SER A 308 -13.15 19.15 -2.58
CA SER A 308 -13.05 17.71 -2.31
C SER A 308 -13.36 17.38 -0.85
N ALA A 309 -12.83 18.16 0.10
CA ALA A 309 -13.14 17.99 1.51
C ALA A 309 -14.64 18.25 1.77
N LEU A 310 -15.20 19.32 1.21
CA LEU A 310 -16.63 19.61 1.31
C LEU A 310 -17.49 18.50 0.72
N LEU A 311 -17.09 17.92 -0.42
CA LEU A 311 -17.79 16.79 -1.03
C LEU A 311 -17.77 15.56 -0.12
N VAL A 312 -16.63 15.21 0.46
CA VAL A 312 -16.53 14.10 1.43
C VAL A 312 -17.42 14.37 2.64
N LEU A 313 -17.33 15.55 3.25
CA LEU A 313 -18.13 15.91 4.42
C LEU A 313 -19.63 15.95 4.11
N TRP A 314 -20.01 16.45 2.93
CA TRP A 314 -21.40 16.47 2.45
C TRP A 314 -21.91 15.05 2.21
N SER A 315 -21.13 14.20 1.54
CA SER A 315 -21.49 12.80 1.30
C SER A 315 -21.65 12.03 2.62
N ASN A 316 -20.76 12.25 3.58
CA ASN A 316 -20.88 11.69 4.92
C ASN A 316 -22.17 12.17 5.61
N ARG A 317 -22.48 13.47 5.53
CA ARG A 317 -23.67 14.05 6.14
C ARG A 317 -24.96 13.52 5.52
N ALA A 318 -24.95 13.28 4.21
CA ALA A 318 -26.07 12.74 3.46
C ALA A 318 -26.31 11.25 3.79
N VAL A 319 -25.24 10.46 3.95
CA VAL A 319 -25.33 9.01 4.18
C VAL A 319 -25.50 8.66 5.66
N PHE A 320 -24.73 9.28 6.55
CA PHE A 320 -24.66 8.93 7.98
C PHE A 320 -25.37 9.93 8.90
N GLY A 321 -25.89 11.03 8.36
CA GLY A 321 -26.44 12.12 9.19
C GLY A 321 -25.38 12.99 9.89
N THR A 322 -24.09 12.66 9.78
CA THR A 322 -22.97 13.40 10.39
C THR A 322 -21.84 13.65 9.39
N VAL A 323 -21.07 14.73 9.57
CA VAL A 323 -19.94 15.05 8.66
C VAL A 323 -18.74 14.10 8.82
N LEU A 324 -18.65 13.39 9.95
CA LEU A 324 -17.57 12.46 10.26
C LEU A 324 -17.89 11.00 9.84
N GLY A 325 -19.07 10.77 9.26
CA GLY A 325 -19.53 9.43 8.90
C GLY A 325 -19.75 8.58 10.15
N MET A 326 -19.13 7.39 10.18
CA MET A 326 -19.14 6.49 11.33
C MET A 326 -18.24 6.93 12.50
N HIS A 327 -17.46 8.00 12.34
CA HIS A 327 -16.50 8.47 13.35
C HIS A 327 -17.09 9.54 14.27
N SER A 328 -16.44 9.73 15.42
CA SER A 328 -16.80 10.78 16.38
C SER A 328 -15.62 11.71 16.69
N TRP A 329 -15.93 12.95 17.11
CA TRP A 329 -14.92 13.92 17.54
C TRP A 329 -14.08 13.43 18.72
N GLY A 330 -14.63 12.58 19.58
CA GLY A 330 -13.91 11.98 20.72
C GLY A 330 -12.71 11.13 20.29
N GLU A 331 -12.70 10.61 19.06
CA GLU A 331 -11.54 9.87 18.54
C GLU A 331 -10.31 10.76 18.31
N LEU A 332 -10.49 12.07 18.15
CA LEU A 332 -9.39 13.03 18.00
C LEU A 332 -8.85 13.51 19.35
N GLU A 333 -9.51 13.19 20.46
CA GLU A 333 -9.10 13.56 21.82
C GLU A 333 -7.97 12.66 22.35
N VAL A 334 -6.93 12.45 21.54
CA VAL A 334 -5.75 11.62 21.86
C VAL A 334 -5.07 12.13 23.14
N TYR A 335 -5.06 13.44 23.34
CA TYR A 335 -4.49 14.11 24.51
C TYR A 335 -5.22 13.80 25.83
N ARG A 336 -6.45 13.27 25.77
CA ARG A 336 -7.21 12.83 26.97
C ARG A 336 -6.94 11.38 27.32
N GLN A 337 -6.28 10.62 26.45
CA GLN A 337 -6.00 9.21 26.71
C GLN A 337 -4.81 9.08 27.67
N PRO A 338 -4.85 8.13 28.62
CA PRO A 338 -3.74 7.91 29.53
C PRO A 338 -2.50 7.45 28.76
N ALA A 339 -1.31 7.92 29.19
CA ALA A 339 -0.04 7.60 28.54
C ALA A 339 0.22 6.08 28.46
N SER A 340 -0.25 5.31 29.44
CA SER A 340 -0.17 3.85 29.44
C SER A 340 -0.94 3.20 28.28
N LYS A 341 -2.11 3.73 27.92
CA LYS A 341 -2.89 3.24 26.78
C LYS A 341 -2.21 3.55 25.46
N LEU A 342 -1.66 4.76 25.32
CA LEU A 342 -0.89 5.13 24.14
C LEU A 342 0.38 4.26 24.01
N ALA A 343 1.09 4.03 25.11
CA ALA A 343 2.25 3.15 25.14
C ALA A 343 1.87 1.71 24.76
N LEU A 344 0.74 1.19 25.28
CA LEU A 344 0.24 -0.13 24.92
C LEU A 344 -0.08 -0.22 23.42
N GLY A 345 -0.81 0.76 22.87
CA GLY A 345 -1.15 0.80 21.45
C GLY A 345 0.08 0.90 20.55
N LEU A 346 1.05 1.74 20.89
CA LEU A 346 2.32 1.85 20.14
C LEU A 346 3.14 0.57 20.22
N ASN A 347 3.30 -0.02 21.41
CA ASN A 347 4.00 -1.30 21.54
C ASN A 347 3.27 -2.41 20.77
N GLY A 348 1.93 -2.43 20.82
CA GLY A 348 1.12 -3.38 20.08
C GLY A 348 1.33 -3.27 18.57
N LEU A 349 1.32 -2.05 18.01
CA LEU A 349 1.54 -1.82 16.58
C LEU A 349 2.87 -2.40 16.06
N PHE A 350 3.91 -2.45 16.89
CA PHE A 350 5.21 -2.96 16.46
C PHE A 350 5.47 -4.41 16.91
N PHE A 351 5.08 -4.78 18.13
CA PHE A 351 5.57 -6.00 18.80
C PHE A 351 4.47 -7.00 19.17
N ASP A 352 3.19 -6.69 18.96
CA ASP A 352 2.13 -7.68 19.19
C ASP A 352 2.31 -8.90 18.27
N LEU A 353 2.17 -10.10 18.82
CA LEU A 353 2.46 -11.34 18.09
C LEU A 353 1.50 -11.61 16.92
N ALA A 354 0.28 -11.05 16.96
CA ALA A 354 -0.71 -11.23 15.91
C ALA A 354 -0.71 -10.06 14.91
N TYR A 355 -0.53 -8.82 15.38
CA TYR A 355 -0.74 -7.61 14.56
C TYR A 355 0.48 -6.70 14.42
N GLY A 356 1.56 -6.97 15.15
CA GLY A 356 2.76 -6.15 15.20
C GLY A 356 3.60 -6.21 13.92
N LEU A 357 4.14 -5.07 13.49
CA LEU A 357 5.01 -4.99 12.31
C LEU A 357 6.26 -5.86 12.44
N VAL A 358 6.97 -5.75 13.55
CA VAL A 358 8.23 -6.46 13.83
C VAL A 358 7.95 -7.93 14.14
N ALA A 359 6.86 -8.22 14.84
CA ALA A 359 6.46 -9.61 15.10
C ALA A 359 6.14 -10.36 13.80
N CYS A 360 5.45 -9.69 12.86
CA CYS A 360 5.12 -10.27 11.56
C CYS A 360 6.35 -10.42 10.66
N ALA A 361 7.26 -9.45 10.67
CA ALA A 361 8.52 -9.53 9.92
C ALA A 361 9.66 -8.82 10.68
N PRO A 362 10.55 -9.57 11.35
CA PRO A 362 11.65 -9.01 12.14
C PRO A 362 12.61 -8.11 11.37
N ILE A 363 12.64 -8.20 10.03
CA ILE A 363 13.43 -7.34 9.15
C ILE A 363 13.12 -5.84 9.36
N TRP A 364 11.91 -5.49 9.82
CA TRP A 364 11.54 -4.12 10.17
C TRP A 364 12.28 -3.57 11.41
N LEU A 365 13.05 -4.38 12.13
CA LEU A 365 14.00 -3.87 13.14
C LEU A 365 15.06 -2.94 12.52
N LEU A 366 15.30 -3.03 11.20
CA LEU A 366 16.20 -2.11 10.49
C LEU A 366 15.72 -0.65 10.49
N LEU A 367 14.45 -0.39 10.81
CA LEU A 367 13.90 0.95 10.96
C LEU A 367 14.63 1.77 12.04
N PHE A 368 15.04 1.14 13.14
CA PHE A 368 15.71 1.82 14.26
C PHE A 368 17.11 2.34 13.88
N PRO A 369 18.06 1.51 13.42
CA PRO A 369 19.35 2.00 12.96
C PRO A 369 19.21 2.90 11.71
N GLY A 370 18.22 2.65 10.84
CA GLY A 370 17.89 3.50 9.71
C GLY A 370 17.50 4.92 10.13
N ALA A 371 16.63 5.07 11.13
CA ALA A 371 16.24 6.37 11.68
C ALA A 371 17.44 7.10 12.31
N VAL A 372 18.30 6.41 13.04
CA VAL A 372 19.54 6.99 13.61
C VAL A 372 20.49 7.46 12.49
N ALA A 373 20.67 6.66 11.44
CA ALA A 373 21.49 7.04 10.30
C ALA A 373 20.90 8.25 9.55
N SER A 374 19.58 8.28 9.35
CA SER A 374 18.87 9.40 8.74
C SER A 374 18.96 10.68 9.58
N PHE A 375 18.89 10.59 10.90
CA PHE A 375 19.10 11.75 11.78
C PHE A 375 20.50 12.36 11.63
N ARG A 376 21.51 11.52 11.34
CA ARG A 376 22.89 11.98 11.14
C ARG A 376 23.13 12.53 9.74
N ARG A 377 22.48 11.97 8.72
CA ARG A 377 22.72 12.32 7.30
C ARG A 377 21.74 13.36 6.74
N ASN A 378 20.45 13.23 7.05
CA ASN A 378 19.38 14.06 6.49
C ASN A 378 18.22 14.27 7.48
N ARG A 379 18.42 15.19 8.42
CA ARG A 379 17.41 15.54 9.45
C ARG A 379 16.09 16.02 8.85
N ARG A 380 16.14 16.69 7.70
CA ARG A 380 14.95 17.18 7.01
C ARG A 380 14.08 16.02 6.53
N LEU A 381 14.67 15.02 5.87
CA LEU A 381 13.93 13.83 5.44
C LEU A 381 13.30 13.11 6.65
N LEU A 382 14.06 12.92 7.73
CA LEU A 382 13.53 12.30 8.94
C LEU A 382 12.36 13.10 9.55
N PHE A 383 12.46 14.43 9.56
CA PHE A 383 11.38 15.30 10.03
C PHE A 383 10.12 15.15 9.18
N GLU A 384 10.24 15.07 7.86
CA GLU A 384 9.10 14.90 6.96
C GLU A 384 8.47 13.52 7.09
N VAL A 385 9.28 12.47 7.22
CA VAL A 385 8.79 11.11 7.55
C VAL A 385 8.05 11.13 8.88
N ALA A 386 8.60 11.78 9.91
CA ALA A 386 7.95 11.92 11.21
C ALA A 386 6.64 12.72 11.12
N LEU A 387 6.57 13.75 10.28
CA LEU A 387 5.36 14.55 10.07
C LEU A 387 4.21 13.71 9.49
N ILE A 388 4.52 12.72 8.66
CA ILE A 388 3.53 11.78 8.10
C ILE A 388 3.20 10.67 9.11
N ALA A 389 4.24 10.07 9.70
CA ALA A 389 4.14 8.87 10.52
C ALA A 389 3.53 9.14 11.90
N VAL A 390 4.05 10.12 12.63
CA VAL A 390 3.76 10.31 14.05
C VAL A 390 2.28 10.64 14.28
N PRO A 391 1.65 11.62 13.60
CA PRO A 391 0.24 11.91 13.82
C PRO A 391 -0.66 10.72 13.51
N THR A 392 -0.34 9.98 12.44
CA THR A 392 -1.09 8.79 12.03
C THR A 392 -0.99 7.67 13.05
N LEU A 393 0.24 7.34 13.49
CA LEU A 393 0.48 6.27 14.47
C LEU A 393 -0.06 6.62 15.85
N LEU A 394 0.04 7.89 16.28
CA LEU A 394 -0.53 8.35 17.56
C LEU A 394 -2.05 8.26 17.57
N LEU A 395 -2.72 8.72 16.49
CA LEU A 395 -4.17 8.60 16.38
C LEU A 395 -4.57 7.12 16.48
N VAL A 396 -3.90 6.27 15.73
CA VAL A 396 -4.18 4.83 15.69
C VAL A 396 -3.96 4.16 17.04
N ALA A 397 -2.81 4.39 17.67
CA ALA A 397 -2.46 3.79 18.97
C ALA A 397 -3.43 4.20 20.09
N SER A 398 -4.10 5.34 19.94
CA SER A 398 -5.11 5.80 20.90
C SER A 398 -6.45 5.06 20.82
N ARG A 399 -6.72 4.39 19.68
CA ARG A 399 -7.98 3.67 19.44
C ARG A 399 -8.03 2.37 20.23
N ARG A 400 -9.24 1.96 20.62
CA ARG A 400 -9.49 0.66 21.28
C ARG A 400 -9.10 -0.51 20.38
N GLU A 401 -9.39 -0.38 19.09
CA GLU A 401 -9.08 -1.39 18.07
C GLU A 401 -7.81 -1.00 17.30
N TRP A 402 -6.73 -0.59 18.00
CA TRP A 402 -5.46 -0.21 17.37
C TRP A 402 -4.92 -1.29 16.41
N TYR A 403 -5.25 -2.56 16.65
CA TYR A 403 -4.85 -3.73 15.88
C TYR A 403 -5.61 -3.90 14.55
N GLY A 404 -6.71 -3.18 14.34
CA GLY A 404 -7.40 -3.15 13.05
C GLY A 404 -8.50 -4.20 12.83
N GLY A 405 -8.95 -4.88 13.88
CA GLY A 405 -9.95 -5.94 13.78
C GLY A 405 -9.38 -7.18 13.10
N TRP A 406 -10.25 -7.97 12.47
CA TRP A 406 -9.88 -9.12 11.64
C TRP A 406 -9.21 -8.62 10.35
N SER A 407 -7.91 -8.32 10.44
CA SER A 407 -7.14 -7.76 9.32
C SER A 407 -5.69 -8.19 9.38
N PRO A 408 -4.93 -8.06 8.28
CA PRO A 408 -3.51 -8.37 8.32
C PRO A 408 -2.74 -7.46 9.28
N PRO A 409 -1.52 -7.90 9.66
CA PRO A 409 -0.68 -7.15 10.58
C PRO A 409 -0.40 -5.74 10.09
N PHE A 410 -0.31 -4.79 11.02
CA PHE A 410 0.03 -3.40 10.77
C PHE A 410 -0.89 -2.64 9.80
N ARG A 411 -2.16 -3.06 9.64
CA ARG A 411 -3.16 -2.44 8.74
C ARG A 411 -3.11 -0.92 8.73
N TYR A 412 -3.23 -0.33 9.90
CA TYR A 412 -3.37 1.11 10.02
C TYR A 412 -2.07 1.88 9.77
N GLY A 413 -0.92 1.24 9.98
CA GLY A 413 0.41 1.80 9.71
C GLY A 413 0.89 1.55 8.28
N LEU A 414 0.22 0.70 7.50
CA LEU A 414 0.66 0.28 6.16
C LEU A 414 0.92 1.47 5.22
N VAL A 415 0.08 2.52 5.28
CA VAL A 415 0.21 3.70 4.40
C VAL A 415 1.46 4.53 4.71
N VAL A 416 1.98 4.42 5.93
CA VAL A 416 3.20 5.11 6.37
C VAL A 416 4.46 4.29 6.07
N LEU A 417 4.31 2.96 5.96
CA LEU A 417 5.42 2.02 5.73
C LEU A 417 6.36 2.40 4.56
N PRO A 418 5.89 2.89 3.40
CA PRO A 418 6.75 3.35 2.30
C PRO A 418 7.73 4.46 2.67
N PHE A 419 7.40 5.30 3.65
CA PHE A 419 8.25 6.40 4.11
C PHE A 419 9.22 5.96 5.20
N LEU A 420 9.00 4.78 5.78
CA LEU A 420 9.87 4.15 6.77
C LEU A 420 10.91 3.22 6.12
N ALA A 421 10.54 2.57 5.02
CA ALA A 421 11.40 1.71 4.19
C ALA A 421 12.47 2.52 3.44
#